data_AF-A0A9E4FBX4-F1
#
_entry.id   AF-A0A9E4FBX4-F1
#
_cell.length_a   1.000
_cell.length_b   1.000
_cell.length_c   1.000
_cell.angle_alpha   90.00
_cell.angle_beta   90.00
_cell.angle_gamma   90.00
#
_symmetry.space_group_name_H-M   'P 1'
#
loop_
_entity.id
_entity.type
_entity.pdbx_description
1 polymer ?
#
loop_
_entity_poly.entity_id
_entity_poly.type
_entity_poly.pdbx_seq_one_letter_code
_entity_poly.pdbx_strand_id
1 'polypeptide(L)'
;MTTPDEPIHIQPAQAPLSDRGSRRRHSPGPLRRYGTTPRVVGFSITMLVLGALATFVFVFLPGRVEAPTPQVRGGEQAAQSGRPTEARGDVVAPFEAADLARARKQAEAKAAEFFDLESLLDEQLNVTAWGAEDLDRIKGRASTGDEMFVEGRYKESLDEYAKAVRDLAALADKGRALFRSAIETGQAALVKLDHRNAVEAFETALSVKPNDPQATAGRDRAAALPEITELIRQSERAVLRGEYAAADRYLAQVRALDPATPGLGERAAEIAHARATEKRRATLSEGFGALERGEHDKALGAFERVLKDNPADPDGLAGLQQARQARLLAQIDRLRKLAEQQESESEWTAALATYDTVLGLDPSLRFARDGKARITARIVLIESMQRFIDDPGLLSDDDEFARAREVLAEASADAAAGPLLETQLDDLRGLVERSSVPVPLVIASDNETEIRIQKIGTIGTFLRHELKLRPGRYTIVGSRDGYRDVRDEIILEAGFEPVDIRCTEPI
;
A
#
# COMPACT_ATOMS: atom_id res chain seq x y z
N MET A 1 8.18 34.92 52.83
CA MET A 1 7.89 33.53 53.25
C MET A 1 7.40 32.80 52.01
N THR A 2 8.32 32.18 51.26
CA THR A 2 8.50 30.71 51.15
C THR A 2 7.30 30.07 50.46
N THR A 3 7.41 29.61 49.21
CA THR A 3 8.11 28.37 48.83
C THR A 3 8.74 28.41 47.42
N PRO A 4 9.86 27.70 47.16
CA PRO A 4 10.35 27.42 45.82
C PRO A 4 9.69 26.16 45.22
N ASP A 5 9.52 26.18 43.89
CA ASP A 5 8.97 25.10 43.05
C ASP A 5 9.77 23.79 43.18
N GLU A 6 9.05 22.68 43.33
CA GLU A 6 9.56 21.31 43.32
C GLU A 6 9.44 20.73 41.90
N PRO A 7 10.50 20.12 41.32
CA PRO A 7 10.43 19.57 39.97
C PRO A 7 9.69 18.23 39.93
N ILE A 8 8.71 18.13 39.02
CA ILE A 8 7.92 16.92 38.76
C ILE A 8 8.82 15.81 38.17
N HIS A 9 9.01 14.73 38.93
CA HIS A 9 9.63 13.49 38.47
C HIS A 9 8.59 12.59 37.78
N ILE A 10 8.73 12.36 36.47
CA ILE A 10 7.92 11.38 35.72
C ILE A 10 8.73 10.09 35.58
N GLN A 11 8.24 8.99 36.16
CA GLN A 11 8.73 7.63 35.92
C GLN A 11 7.97 6.98 34.75
N PRO A 12 8.65 6.32 33.80
CA PRO A 12 7.98 5.57 32.75
C PRO A 12 7.40 4.25 33.29
N ALA A 13 6.11 4.04 33.06
CA ALA A 13 5.43 2.77 33.34
C ALA A 13 5.91 1.68 32.35
N GLN A 14 6.37 0.55 32.87
CA GLN A 14 6.71 -0.63 32.07
C GLN A 14 5.44 -1.35 31.61
N ALA A 15 5.38 -1.70 30.32
CA ALA A 15 4.30 -2.47 29.73
C ALA A 15 4.38 -3.97 30.11
N PRO A 16 3.27 -4.67 30.36
CA PRO A 16 3.29 -6.09 30.66
C PRO A 16 3.49 -6.92 29.40
N LEU A 17 4.53 -7.77 29.42
CA LEU A 17 4.76 -8.85 28.47
C LEU A 17 3.63 -9.88 28.57
N SER A 18 2.85 -10.03 27.51
CA SER A 18 1.84 -11.08 27.40
C SER A 18 2.49 -12.37 26.88
N ASP A 19 2.40 -13.38 27.73
CA ASP A 19 2.65 -14.80 27.52
C ASP A 19 2.01 -15.35 26.23
N ARG A 20 2.79 -16.05 25.39
CA ARG A 20 2.29 -16.86 24.27
C ARG A 20 2.77 -18.29 24.43
N GLY A 21 2.14 -19.01 25.33
CA GLY A 21 2.04 -20.46 25.30
C GLY A 21 0.66 -20.90 24.82
N SER A 22 0.55 -21.46 23.61
CA SER A 22 -0.18 -22.72 23.37
C SER A 22 -0.18 -23.13 21.90
N ARG A 23 0.41 -24.31 21.72
CA ARG A 23 0.38 -25.16 20.52
C ARG A 23 -1.06 -25.43 20.07
N ARG A 24 -1.33 -25.28 18.77
CA ARG A 24 -2.30 -26.14 18.08
C ARG A 24 -1.67 -26.72 16.82
N ARG A 25 -1.39 -28.03 16.92
CA ARG A 25 -1.06 -28.93 15.81
C ARG A 25 -2.18 -28.86 14.77
N HIS A 26 -1.83 -28.58 13.52
CA HIS A 26 -2.65 -28.94 12.37
C HIS A 26 -2.06 -30.19 11.73
N SER A 27 -2.83 -31.28 11.77
CA SER A 27 -2.61 -32.47 10.95
C SER A 27 -2.98 -32.15 9.50
N PRO A 28 -2.21 -32.60 8.49
CA PRO A 28 -2.73 -32.72 7.14
C PRO A 28 -3.41 -34.08 6.98
N GLY A 29 -4.68 -34.07 6.56
CA GLY A 29 -5.38 -35.26 6.07
C GLY A 29 -4.84 -35.71 4.71
N PRO A 30 -5.06 -36.98 4.31
CA PRO A 30 -4.44 -37.57 3.13
C PRO A 30 -5.24 -37.23 1.87
N LEU A 31 -4.57 -36.71 0.84
CA LEU A 31 -5.15 -36.64 -0.50
C LEU A 31 -4.92 -37.94 -1.25
N ARG A 32 -6.06 -38.48 -1.68
CA ARG A 32 -6.28 -39.76 -2.36
C ARG A 32 -6.12 -39.54 -3.86
N ARG A 33 -5.32 -40.43 -4.48
CA ARG A 33 -5.31 -40.93 -5.87
C ARG A 33 -6.12 -40.16 -6.94
N TYR A 34 -5.42 -39.82 -8.02
CA TYR A 34 -5.86 -40.15 -9.37
C TYR A 34 -4.77 -40.97 -10.07
N GLY A 35 -5.13 -42.19 -10.47
CA GLY A 35 -4.34 -42.99 -11.40
C GLY A 35 -4.80 -42.72 -12.82
N THR A 36 -3.88 -42.88 -13.77
CA THR A 36 -4.13 -43.37 -15.13
C THR A 36 -2.78 -43.69 -15.76
N THR A 37 -2.55 -44.97 -16.03
CA THR A 37 -1.52 -45.48 -16.94
C THR A 37 -2.19 -45.82 -18.29
N PRO A 38 -1.49 -46.42 -19.28
CA PRO A 38 -0.88 -45.74 -20.42
C PRO A 38 -1.56 -46.10 -21.75
N ARG A 39 -1.22 -45.43 -22.85
CA ARG A 39 -1.54 -45.93 -24.20
C ARG A 39 -0.31 -46.02 -25.09
N VAL A 40 -0.19 -47.25 -25.61
CA VAL A 40 0.73 -47.82 -26.60
C VAL A 40 0.32 -47.40 -28.01
N VAL A 41 1.27 -46.91 -28.82
CA VAL A 41 1.44 -47.09 -30.29
C VAL A 41 2.90 -46.64 -30.58
N GLY A 42 3.78 -47.28 -31.35
CA GLY A 42 3.67 -48.41 -32.25
C GLY A 42 5.01 -49.13 -32.45
N PHE A 43 4.94 -50.45 -32.43
CA PHE A 43 5.83 -51.36 -33.16
C PHE A 43 5.59 -51.17 -34.66
N SER A 44 6.63 -51.10 -35.51
CA SER A 44 6.66 -51.63 -36.90
C SER A 44 7.86 -51.12 -37.75
N ILE A 45 9.13 -51.25 -37.32
CA ILE A 45 10.29 -51.11 -38.25
C ILE A 45 11.42 -52.13 -38.00
N THR A 46 11.52 -52.76 -36.83
CA THR A 46 12.67 -53.64 -36.49
C THR A 46 12.58 -55.08 -37.00
N MET A 47 11.45 -55.52 -37.56
CA MET A 47 11.23 -56.90 -38.05
C MET A 47 11.33 -57.05 -39.58
N LEU A 48 11.95 -56.09 -40.28
CA LEU A 48 12.22 -56.17 -41.72
C LEU A 48 13.73 -56.05 -42.05
N VAL A 49 14.55 -55.56 -41.12
CA VAL A 49 16.01 -55.44 -41.30
C VAL A 49 16.77 -56.70 -40.86
N LEU A 50 16.22 -57.49 -39.93
CA LEU A 50 16.85 -58.73 -39.44
C LEU A 50 16.63 -59.96 -40.36
N GLY A 51 15.65 -59.92 -41.28
CA GLY A 51 15.42 -60.98 -42.26
C GLY A 51 16.28 -60.87 -43.54
N ALA A 52 16.79 -59.67 -43.85
CA ALA A 52 17.60 -59.42 -45.04
C ALA A 52 19.11 -59.64 -44.82
N LEU A 53 19.58 -59.67 -43.57
CA LEU A 53 21.01 -59.88 -43.25
C LEU A 53 21.39 -61.38 -43.12
N ALA A 54 20.42 -62.25 -42.80
CA ALA A 54 20.65 -63.68 -42.61
C ALA A 54 20.77 -64.48 -43.94
N THR A 55 20.28 -63.93 -45.06
CA THR A 55 20.33 -64.57 -46.39
C THR A 55 21.59 -64.24 -47.20
N PHE A 56 22.35 -63.21 -46.82
CA PHE A 56 23.58 -62.80 -47.51
C PHE A 56 24.83 -63.61 -47.07
N VAL A 57 24.87 -64.08 -45.82
CA VAL A 57 26.06 -64.72 -45.22
C VAL A 57 26.19 -66.21 -45.61
N PHE A 58 25.11 -66.89 -45.99
CA PHE A 58 25.14 -68.35 -46.24
C PHE A 58 25.24 -68.76 -47.73
N VAL A 59 25.11 -67.82 -48.67
CA VAL A 59 25.08 -68.13 -50.11
C VAL A 59 26.34 -67.64 -50.86
N PHE A 60 27.09 -66.67 -50.32
CA PHE A 60 28.06 -65.92 -51.12
C PHE A 60 29.54 -66.03 -50.72
N LEU A 61 29.93 -67.03 -49.92
CA LEU A 61 31.36 -67.28 -49.65
C LEU A 61 31.69 -68.75 -49.35
N PRO A 62 31.64 -69.63 -50.38
CA PRO A 62 32.79 -70.51 -50.56
C PRO A 62 33.14 -70.66 -52.03
N GLY A 63 34.37 -70.30 -52.38
CA GLY A 63 34.94 -70.63 -53.68
C GLY A 63 36.00 -69.64 -54.12
N ARG A 64 37.24 -69.86 -53.69
CA ARG A 64 38.46 -69.74 -54.51
C ARG A 64 39.62 -70.47 -53.82
N VAL A 65 39.68 -71.76 -54.09
CA VAL A 65 40.89 -72.57 -54.01
C VAL A 65 41.23 -72.94 -55.45
N GLU A 66 42.42 -72.59 -55.92
CA GLU A 66 43.00 -73.17 -57.12
C GLU A 66 44.50 -73.35 -56.88
N ALA A 67 44.90 -74.64 -56.86
CA ALA A 67 46.27 -75.10 -56.88
C ALA A 67 46.80 -75.12 -58.33
N PRO A 68 48.12 -75.26 -58.50
CA PRO A 68 48.57 -76.41 -59.30
C PRO A 68 49.74 -77.20 -58.66
N THR A 69 49.45 -78.49 -58.51
CA THR A 69 50.17 -79.78 -58.70
C THR A 69 51.64 -79.86 -59.22
N PRO A 70 52.29 -81.05 -59.15
CA PRO A 70 53.61 -81.24 -58.53
C PRO A 70 54.71 -81.72 -59.50
N GLN A 71 55.95 -81.83 -59.01
CA GLN A 71 56.94 -82.77 -59.55
C GLN A 71 57.59 -83.61 -58.45
N VAL A 72 57.62 -84.91 -58.69
CA VAL A 72 58.21 -85.97 -57.86
C VAL A 72 59.37 -86.59 -58.65
N ARG A 73 60.35 -87.10 -57.87
CA ARG A 73 61.34 -88.17 -58.15
C ARG A 73 62.75 -87.63 -58.46
N GLY A 74 63.81 -87.99 -57.74
CA GLY A 74 63.98 -88.92 -56.62
C GLY A 74 65.47 -89.23 -56.40
N GLY A 75 65.77 -89.83 -55.24
CA GLY A 75 67.03 -90.51 -54.89
C GLY A 75 67.94 -89.71 -53.96
N GLU A 76 68.57 -90.25 -52.91
CA GLU A 76 68.63 -91.63 -52.39
C GLU A 76 69.44 -91.61 -51.07
N GLN A 77 69.21 -92.62 -50.20
CA GLN A 77 70.06 -93.08 -49.07
C GLN A 77 70.26 -92.13 -47.86
N ALA A 78 70.54 -92.60 -46.64
CA ALA A 78 70.26 -93.80 -45.86
C ALA A 78 70.81 -93.51 -44.45
N ALA A 79 70.06 -93.92 -43.43
CA ALA A 79 70.49 -94.22 -42.05
C ALA A 79 71.49 -93.29 -41.33
N GLN A 80 71.06 -92.70 -40.21
CA GLN A 80 71.73 -92.94 -38.92
C GLN A 80 70.87 -92.51 -37.71
N SER A 81 70.65 -93.52 -36.88
CA SER A 81 70.28 -93.57 -35.47
C SER A 81 70.52 -92.32 -34.62
N GLY A 82 69.44 -91.85 -33.99
CA GLY A 82 69.45 -91.06 -32.75
C GLY A 82 68.15 -91.34 -32.00
N ARG A 83 68.25 -91.90 -30.78
CA ARG A 83 67.13 -92.26 -29.91
C ARG A 83 66.22 -91.06 -29.59
N PRO A 84 64.91 -91.29 -29.35
CA PRO A 84 64.04 -90.27 -28.79
C PRO A 84 64.36 -90.09 -27.30
N THR A 85 64.67 -88.87 -26.89
CA THR A 85 64.50 -88.48 -25.48
C THR A 85 63.02 -88.18 -25.28
N GLU A 86 62.33 -89.10 -24.63
CA GLU A 86 61.07 -88.82 -23.93
C GLU A 86 61.31 -87.64 -22.98
N ALA A 87 60.73 -86.49 -23.29
CA ALA A 87 60.50 -85.47 -22.29
C ALA A 87 59.39 -86.00 -21.35
N ARG A 88 59.76 -86.21 -20.08
CA ARG A 88 58.83 -86.44 -18.97
C ARG A 88 57.74 -85.38 -19.04
N GLY A 89 56.49 -85.82 -19.18
CA GLY A 89 55.33 -84.95 -18.96
C GLY A 89 55.31 -84.51 -17.50
N ASP A 90 55.24 -83.20 -17.28
CA ASP A 90 54.97 -82.62 -15.97
C ASP A 90 53.58 -83.08 -15.51
N VAL A 91 53.54 -84.09 -14.63
CA VAL A 91 52.33 -84.44 -13.90
C VAL A 91 52.20 -83.40 -12.79
N VAL A 92 51.49 -82.31 -13.07
CA VAL A 92 51.11 -81.32 -12.04
C VAL A 92 50.31 -82.03 -10.96
N ALA A 93 50.68 -81.85 -9.70
CA ALA A 93 50.00 -82.52 -8.58
C ALA A 93 48.51 -82.11 -8.54
N PRO A 94 47.56 -83.03 -8.21
CA PRO A 94 46.12 -82.73 -8.24
C PRO A 94 45.69 -81.48 -7.46
N PHE A 95 46.37 -81.17 -6.34
CA PHE A 95 46.11 -79.96 -5.54
C PHE A 95 46.63 -78.68 -6.22
N GLU A 96 47.81 -78.74 -6.83
CA GLU A 96 48.39 -77.61 -7.58
C GLU A 96 47.58 -77.30 -8.85
N ALA A 97 47.07 -78.34 -9.53
CA ALA A 97 46.17 -78.18 -10.66
C ALA A 97 44.84 -77.51 -10.26
N ALA A 98 44.28 -77.86 -9.09
CA ALA A 98 43.08 -77.23 -8.57
C ALA A 98 43.31 -75.76 -8.16
N ASP A 99 44.48 -75.44 -7.61
CA ASP A 99 44.86 -74.06 -7.27
C ASP A 99 45.09 -73.20 -8.52
N LEU A 100 45.73 -73.75 -9.55
CA LEU A 100 45.89 -73.07 -10.85
C LEU A 100 44.54 -72.86 -11.54
N ALA A 101 43.63 -73.84 -11.50
CA ALA A 101 42.27 -73.70 -12.03
C ALA A 101 41.48 -72.61 -11.29
N ARG A 102 41.65 -72.50 -9.95
CA ARG A 102 41.07 -71.41 -9.16
C ARG A 102 41.67 -70.06 -9.53
N ALA A 103 42.99 -69.96 -9.62
CA ALA A 103 43.69 -68.73 -10.00
C ALA A 103 43.26 -68.27 -11.40
N ARG A 104 43.14 -69.20 -12.36
CA ARG A 104 42.60 -68.92 -13.70
C ARG A 104 41.20 -68.34 -13.64
N LYS A 105 40.27 -68.98 -12.92
CA LYS A 105 38.89 -68.50 -12.78
C LYS A 105 38.82 -67.11 -12.13
N GLN A 106 39.67 -66.85 -11.14
CA GLN A 106 39.76 -65.55 -10.49
C GLN A 106 40.36 -64.48 -11.41
N ALA A 107 41.36 -64.83 -12.22
CA ALA A 107 41.96 -63.94 -13.22
C ALA A 107 40.93 -63.58 -14.30
N GLU A 108 40.19 -64.56 -14.84
CA GLU A 108 39.08 -64.35 -15.78
C GLU A 108 38.00 -63.43 -15.18
N ALA A 109 37.65 -63.62 -13.90
CA ALA A 109 36.71 -62.75 -13.21
C ALA A 109 37.23 -61.31 -13.05
N LYS A 110 38.53 -61.12 -12.79
CA LYS A 110 39.14 -59.79 -12.70
C LYS A 110 39.29 -59.11 -14.06
N ALA A 111 39.54 -59.87 -15.12
CA ALA A 111 39.50 -59.35 -16.49
C ALA A 111 38.08 -58.89 -16.85
N ALA A 112 37.04 -59.65 -16.50
CA ALA A 112 35.65 -59.21 -16.70
C ALA A 112 35.32 -57.92 -15.93
N GLU A 113 35.71 -57.83 -14.66
CA GLU A 113 35.54 -56.62 -13.84
C GLU A 113 36.30 -55.42 -14.41
N PHE A 114 37.48 -55.64 -15.01
CA PHE A 114 38.22 -54.60 -15.72
C PHE A 114 37.42 -54.03 -16.89
N PHE A 115 36.86 -54.88 -17.76
CA PHE A 115 36.05 -54.43 -18.89
C PHE A 115 34.78 -53.70 -18.46
N ASP A 116 34.12 -54.16 -17.39
CA ASP A 116 32.95 -53.47 -16.83
C ASP A 116 33.31 -52.06 -16.34
N LEU A 117 34.46 -51.91 -15.67
CA LEU A 117 34.95 -50.60 -15.20
C LEU A 117 35.43 -49.71 -16.34
N GLU A 118 36.05 -50.28 -17.37
CA GLU A 118 36.45 -49.56 -18.57
C GLU A 118 35.22 -49.01 -19.31
N SER A 119 34.21 -49.84 -19.54
CA SER A 119 32.93 -49.42 -20.14
C SER A 119 32.26 -48.32 -19.29
N LEU A 120 32.25 -48.45 -17.96
CA LEU A 120 31.75 -47.38 -17.08
C LEU A 120 32.51 -46.06 -17.26
N LEU A 121 33.84 -46.13 -17.30
CA LEU A 121 34.70 -44.96 -17.46
C LEU A 121 34.51 -44.27 -18.81
N ASP A 122 34.31 -45.04 -19.88
CA ASP A 122 34.07 -44.52 -21.22
C ASP A 122 32.64 -43.96 -21.34
N GLU A 123 31.64 -44.79 -21.06
CA GLU A 123 30.23 -44.47 -21.33
C GLU A 123 29.63 -43.47 -20.34
N GLN A 124 30.02 -43.53 -19.06
CA GLN A 124 29.42 -42.69 -18.01
C GLN A 124 30.29 -41.53 -17.56
N LEU A 125 31.60 -41.62 -17.77
CA LEU A 125 32.57 -40.63 -17.31
C LEU A 125 33.43 -40.05 -18.43
N ASN A 126 33.27 -40.46 -19.70
CA ASN A 126 34.00 -39.89 -20.84
C ASN A 126 35.51 -39.77 -20.56
N VAL A 127 36.11 -40.83 -20.00
CA VAL A 127 37.49 -40.84 -19.49
C VAL A 127 38.53 -40.39 -20.53
N THR A 128 38.25 -40.58 -21.82
CA THR A 128 39.12 -40.14 -22.92
C THR A 128 39.34 -38.62 -22.95
N ALA A 129 38.38 -37.82 -22.46
CA ALA A 129 38.48 -36.36 -22.47
C ALA A 129 39.32 -35.77 -21.33
N TRP A 130 39.50 -36.48 -20.20
CA TRP A 130 40.13 -35.92 -19.00
C TRP A 130 41.14 -36.87 -18.30
N GLY A 131 41.19 -38.14 -18.68
CA GLY A 131 41.98 -39.18 -18.02
C GLY A 131 42.62 -40.20 -18.97
N ALA A 132 42.79 -39.86 -20.26
CA ALA A 132 43.30 -40.77 -21.28
C ALA A 132 44.67 -41.38 -20.93
N GLU A 133 45.63 -40.56 -20.47
CA GLU A 133 46.97 -41.03 -20.11
C GLU A 133 46.95 -42.01 -18.93
N ASP A 134 46.07 -41.76 -17.94
CA ASP A 134 45.87 -42.66 -16.80
C ASP A 134 45.25 -43.98 -17.26
N LEU A 135 44.25 -43.92 -18.13
CA LEU A 135 43.60 -45.10 -18.71
C LEU A 135 44.57 -45.95 -19.53
N ASP A 136 45.35 -45.35 -20.42
CA ASP A 136 46.30 -46.05 -21.29
C ASP A 136 47.38 -46.78 -20.48
N ARG A 137 47.88 -46.13 -19.41
CA ARG A 137 48.83 -46.76 -18.48
C ARG A 137 48.20 -47.97 -17.78
N ILE A 138 46.94 -47.86 -17.37
CA ILE A 138 46.21 -48.96 -16.70
C ILE A 138 45.92 -50.11 -17.68
N LYS A 139 45.55 -49.80 -18.94
CA LYS A 139 45.40 -50.78 -20.02
C LYS A 139 46.70 -51.54 -20.30
N GLY A 140 47.84 -50.85 -20.34
CA GLY A 140 49.14 -51.50 -20.50
C GLY A 140 49.42 -52.53 -19.41
N ARG A 141 49.01 -52.27 -18.17
CA ARG A 141 49.11 -53.25 -17.07
C ARG A 141 48.21 -54.47 -17.30
N ALA A 142 46.97 -54.26 -17.74
CA ALA A 142 46.06 -55.36 -18.07
C ALA A 142 46.62 -56.22 -19.22
N SER A 143 47.22 -55.62 -20.24
CA SER A 143 47.89 -56.34 -21.34
C SER A 143 49.06 -57.21 -20.86
N THR A 144 49.84 -56.75 -19.87
CA THR A 144 50.86 -57.60 -19.22
C THR A 144 50.21 -58.80 -18.50
N GLY A 145 49.04 -58.59 -17.87
CA GLY A 145 48.22 -59.65 -17.29
C GLY A 145 47.72 -60.66 -18.33
N ASP A 146 47.35 -60.21 -19.53
CA ASP A 146 46.95 -61.05 -20.66
C ASP A 146 48.10 -61.94 -21.14
N GLU A 147 49.31 -61.38 -21.29
CA GLU A 147 50.51 -62.13 -21.67
C GLU A 147 50.79 -63.27 -20.67
N MET A 148 50.79 -62.96 -19.37
CA MET A 148 50.97 -63.96 -18.31
C MET A 148 49.85 -65.02 -18.30
N PHE A 149 48.62 -64.64 -18.63
CA PHE A 149 47.48 -65.56 -18.70
C PHE A 149 47.67 -66.59 -19.82
N VAL A 150 48.07 -66.13 -21.01
CA VAL A 150 48.33 -66.98 -22.18
C VAL A 150 49.50 -67.95 -21.93
N GLU A 151 50.52 -67.51 -21.21
CA GLU A 151 51.67 -68.34 -20.78
C GLU A 151 51.31 -69.38 -19.70
N GLY A 152 50.07 -69.37 -19.17
CA GLY A 152 49.63 -70.27 -18.09
C GLY A 152 50.05 -69.82 -16.67
N ARG A 153 50.63 -68.63 -16.53
CA ARG A 153 51.06 -68.03 -15.25
C ARG A 153 49.89 -67.35 -14.53
N TYR A 154 48.84 -68.11 -14.25
CA TYR A 154 47.55 -67.59 -13.79
C TYR A 154 47.59 -66.82 -12.46
N LYS A 155 48.51 -67.15 -11.55
CA LYS A 155 48.66 -66.44 -10.26
C LYS A 155 49.24 -65.04 -10.45
N GLU A 156 50.19 -64.88 -11.36
CA GLU A 156 50.82 -63.58 -11.66
C GLU A 156 49.88 -62.70 -12.48
N SER A 157 49.20 -63.30 -13.47
CA SER A 157 48.12 -62.65 -14.23
C SER A 157 47.00 -62.12 -13.32
N LEU A 158 46.55 -62.92 -12.33
CA LEU A 158 45.57 -62.49 -11.33
C LEU A 158 46.03 -61.24 -10.57
N ASP A 159 47.30 -61.14 -10.18
CA ASP A 159 47.81 -59.98 -9.44
C ASP A 159 47.85 -58.72 -10.33
N GLU A 160 48.26 -58.84 -11.59
CA GLU A 160 48.25 -57.71 -12.54
C GLU A 160 46.82 -57.25 -12.87
N TYR A 161 45.87 -58.16 -13.12
CA TYR A 161 44.48 -57.77 -13.28
C TYR A 161 43.89 -57.15 -12.01
N ALA A 162 44.20 -57.69 -10.83
CA ALA A 162 43.72 -57.12 -9.57
C ALA A 162 44.28 -55.70 -9.33
N LYS A 163 45.54 -55.44 -9.70
CA LYS A 163 46.12 -54.08 -9.67
C LYS A 163 45.42 -53.17 -10.69
N ALA A 164 45.25 -53.62 -11.93
CA ALA A 164 44.61 -52.84 -12.99
C ALA A 164 43.16 -52.45 -12.63
N VAL A 165 42.39 -53.39 -12.06
CA VAL A 165 41.04 -53.13 -11.54
C VAL A 165 41.03 -52.10 -10.41
N ARG A 166 41.98 -52.19 -9.46
CA ARG A 166 42.10 -51.19 -8.38
C ARG A 166 42.41 -49.80 -8.93
N ASP A 167 43.33 -49.70 -9.88
CA ASP A 167 43.71 -48.44 -10.50
C ASP A 167 42.56 -47.85 -11.34
N LEU A 168 41.80 -48.69 -12.08
CA LEU A 168 40.57 -48.26 -12.78
C LEU A 168 39.51 -47.75 -11.81
N ALA A 169 39.28 -48.45 -10.69
CA ALA A 169 38.32 -48.01 -9.68
C ALA A 169 38.72 -46.65 -9.07
N ALA A 170 40.00 -46.45 -8.78
CA ALA A 170 40.53 -45.17 -8.31
C ALA A 170 40.38 -44.06 -9.37
N LEU A 171 40.58 -44.38 -10.65
CA LEU A 171 40.34 -43.45 -11.76
C LEU A 171 38.85 -43.06 -11.84
N ALA A 172 37.94 -44.03 -11.72
CA ALA A 172 36.50 -43.75 -11.68
C ALA A 172 36.11 -42.83 -10.51
N ASP A 173 36.72 -43.03 -9.33
CA ASP A 173 36.51 -42.15 -8.17
C ASP A 173 37.06 -40.74 -8.39
N LYS A 174 38.23 -40.61 -9.03
CA LYS A 174 38.80 -39.32 -9.46
C LYS A 174 37.85 -38.58 -10.40
N GLY A 175 37.29 -39.26 -11.40
CA GLY A 175 36.30 -38.67 -12.33
C GLY A 175 35.03 -38.20 -11.62
N ARG A 176 34.49 -39.04 -10.72
CA ARG A 176 33.32 -38.68 -9.90
C ARG A 176 33.59 -37.47 -8.99
N ALA A 177 34.78 -37.37 -8.42
CA ALA A 177 35.20 -36.24 -7.60
C ALA A 177 35.38 -34.95 -8.43
N LEU A 178 36.02 -35.05 -9.60
CA LEU A 178 36.19 -33.95 -10.54
C LEU A 178 34.83 -33.37 -10.96
N PHE A 179 33.91 -34.23 -11.39
CA PHE A 179 32.55 -33.81 -11.75
C PHE A 179 31.83 -33.08 -10.61
N ARG A 180 31.86 -33.63 -9.39
CA ARG A 180 31.20 -33.02 -8.22
C ARG A 180 31.79 -31.66 -7.89
N SER A 181 33.11 -31.54 -7.86
CA SER A 181 33.81 -30.29 -7.58
C SER A 181 33.52 -29.23 -8.65
N ALA A 182 33.48 -29.63 -9.92
CA ALA A 182 33.14 -28.77 -11.04
C ALA A 182 31.69 -28.24 -10.92
N ILE A 183 30.73 -29.11 -10.57
CA ILE A 183 29.34 -28.70 -10.29
C ILE A 183 29.26 -27.71 -9.13
N GLU A 184 29.90 -28.01 -7.99
CA GLU A 184 29.89 -27.13 -6.81
C GLU A 184 30.50 -25.75 -7.12
N THR A 185 31.63 -25.74 -7.84
CA THR A 185 32.31 -24.51 -8.28
C THR A 185 31.43 -23.70 -9.23
N GLY A 186 30.80 -24.36 -10.21
CA GLY A 186 29.91 -23.70 -11.16
C GLY A 186 28.69 -23.08 -10.47
N GLN A 187 28.06 -23.80 -9.53
CA GLN A 187 26.94 -23.26 -8.76
C GLN A 187 27.37 -22.07 -7.89
N ALA A 188 28.52 -22.14 -7.23
CA ALA A 188 29.06 -21.03 -6.45
C ALA A 188 29.37 -19.80 -7.32
N ALA A 189 29.86 -20.01 -8.54
CA ALA A 189 30.11 -18.95 -9.51
C ALA A 189 28.81 -18.31 -10.03
N LEU A 190 27.76 -19.10 -10.29
CA LEU A 190 26.43 -18.57 -10.62
C LEU A 190 25.88 -17.66 -9.51
N VAL A 191 26.07 -18.06 -8.24
CA VAL A 191 25.63 -17.24 -7.09
C VAL A 191 26.35 -15.88 -7.05
N LYS A 192 27.62 -15.85 -7.47
CA LYS A 192 28.44 -14.63 -7.53
C LYS A 192 28.28 -13.85 -8.83
N LEU A 193 27.45 -14.32 -9.76
CA LEU A 193 27.32 -13.79 -11.13
C LEU A 193 28.66 -13.79 -11.89
N ASP A 194 29.54 -14.74 -11.57
CA ASP A 194 30.86 -14.86 -12.17
C ASP A 194 30.79 -15.72 -13.44
N HIS A 195 30.55 -15.06 -14.58
CA HIS A 195 30.38 -15.70 -15.88
C HIS A 195 31.54 -16.65 -16.22
N ARG A 196 32.78 -16.17 -16.10
CA ARG A 196 33.96 -16.91 -16.55
C ARG A 196 34.12 -18.21 -15.76
N ASN A 197 34.12 -18.10 -14.43
CA ASN A 197 34.32 -19.27 -13.57
C ASN A 197 33.14 -20.24 -13.64
N ALA A 198 31.91 -19.74 -13.85
CA ALA A 198 30.73 -20.60 -14.01
C ALA A 198 30.81 -21.42 -15.31
N VAL A 199 31.12 -20.78 -16.44
CA VAL A 199 31.27 -21.49 -17.72
C VAL A 199 32.39 -22.52 -17.65
N GLU A 200 33.58 -22.14 -17.18
CA GLU A 200 34.73 -23.04 -17.08
C GLU A 200 34.44 -24.28 -16.22
N ALA A 201 33.77 -24.08 -15.08
CA ALA A 201 33.41 -25.17 -14.18
C ALA A 201 32.34 -26.10 -14.78
N PHE A 202 31.29 -25.57 -15.43
CA PHE A 202 30.29 -26.43 -16.05
C PHE A 202 30.80 -27.14 -17.31
N GLU A 203 31.70 -26.53 -18.09
CA GLU A 203 32.38 -27.20 -19.20
C GLU A 203 33.29 -28.33 -18.69
N THR A 204 33.98 -28.14 -17.56
CA THR A 204 34.74 -29.21 -16.89
C THR A 204 33.82 -30.36 -16.42
N ALA A 205 32.64 -30.03 -15.91
CA ALA A 205 31.65 -31.06 -15.55
C ALA A 205 31.15 -31.82 -16.80
N LEU A 206 30.91 -31.11 -17.91
CA LEU A 206 30.47 -31.69 -19.18
C LEU A 206 31.57 -32.51 -19.88
N SER A 207 32.86 -32.19 -19.68
CA SER A 207 33.95 -33.02 -20.19
C SER A 207 33.99 -34.39 -19.53
N VAL A 208 33.55 -34.50 -18.26
CA VAL A 208 33.39 -35.78 -17.55
C VAL A 208 32.03 -36.42 -17.86
N LYS A 209 30.94 -35.65 -17.90
CA LYS A 209 29.60 -36.17 -18.19
C LYS A 209 28.90 -35.32 -19.26
N PRO A 210 29.09 -35.63 -20.56
CA PRO A 210 28.62 -34.78 -21.66
C PRO A 210 27.10 -34.53 -21.71
N ASN A 211 26.31 -35.46 -21.18
CA ASN A 211 24.85 -35.41 -21.21
C ASN A 211 24.24 -35.17 -19.81
N ASP A 212 25.01 -34.68 -18.84
CA ASP A 212 24.47 -34.42 -17.51
C ASP A 212 23.52 -33.20 -17.54
N PRO A 213 22.25 -33.36 -17.11
CA PRO A 213 21.26 -32.31 -17.21
C PRO A 213 21.56 -31.12 -16.27
N GLN A 214 22.21 -31.37 -15.12
CA GLN A 214 22.56 -30.32 -14.18
C GLN A 214 23.73 -29.47 -14.71
N ALA A 215 24.75 -30.12 -15.27
CA ALA A 215 25.88 -29.43 -15.88
C ALA A 215 25.43 -28.60 -17.11
N THR A 216 24.57 -29.17 -17.95
CA THR A 216 24.01 -28.49 -19.13
C THR A 216 23.20 -27.25 -18.73
N ALA A 217 22.24 -27.41 -17.80
CA ALA A 217 21.45 -26.29 -17.31
C ALA A 217 22.32 -25.22 -16.62
N GLY A 218 23.36 -25.64 -15.89
CA GLY A 218 24.33 -24.75 -15.27
C GLY A 218 25.10 -23.90 -16.29
N ARG A 219 25.61 -24.53 -17.36
CA ARG A 219 26.29 -23.84 -18.47
C ARG A 219 25.36 -22.86 -19.17
N ASP A 220 24.12 -23.25 -19.45
CA ASP A 220 23.15 -22.39 -20.15
C ASP A 220 22.80 -21.15 -19.29
N ARG A 221 22.65 -21.33 -17.97
CA ARG A 221 22.51 -20.20 -17.03
C ARG A 221 23.77 -19.33 -17.01
N ALA A 222 24.96 -19.93 -16.99
CA ALA A 222 26.23 -19.21 -17.00
C ALA A 222 26.41 -18.36 -18.28
N ALA A 223 25.92 -18.83 -19.42
CA ALA A 223 25.95 -18.11 -20.69
C ALA A 223 25.10 -16.82 -20.69
N ALA A 224 24.02 -16.78 -19.90
CA ALA A 224 23.17 -15.60 -19.75
C ALA A 224 23.74 -14.53 -18.79
N LEU A 225 24.76 -14.86 -17.98
CA LEU A 225 25.29 -13.97 -16.94
C LEU A 225 25.81 -12.60 -17.43
N PRO A 226 26.45 -12.46 -18.61
CA PRO A 226 26.88 -11.15 -19.09
C PRO A 226 25.70 -10.18 -19.30
N GLU A 227 24.61 -10.67 -19.88
CA GLU A 227 23.39 -9.88 -20.10
C GLU A 227 22.69 -9.58 -18.78
N ILE A 228 22.54 -10.58 -17.91
CA ILE A 228 21.97 -10.43 -16.56
C ILE A 228 22.72 -9.34 -15.78
N THR A 229 24.06 -9.36 -15.78
CA THR A 229 24.87 -8.40 -15.03
C THR A 229 24.70 -6.98 -15.57
N GLU A 230 24.64 -6.81 -16.89
CA GLU A 230 24.38 -5.50 -17.49
C GLU A 230 22.98 -4.98 -17.16
N LEU A 231 21.95 -5.83 -17.22
CA LEU A 231 20.58 -5.47 -16.86
C LEU A 231 20.45 -5.08 -15.37
N ILE A 232 21.12 -5.81 -14.46
CA ILE A 232 21.20 -5.42 -13.05
C ILE A 232 21.83 -4.03 -12.91
N ARG A 233 22.96 -3.79 -13.59
CA ARG A 233 23.63 -2.48 -13.58
C ARG A 233 22.72 -1.37 -14.14
N GLN A 234 21.93 -1.67 -15.17
CA GLN A 234 20.96 -0.73 -15.75
C GLN A 234 19.83 -0.42 -14.78
N SER A 235 19.31 -1.44 -14.08
CA SER A 235 18.33 -1.29 -13.01
C SER A 235 18.86 -0.37 -11.91
N GLU A 236 20.08 -0.61 -11.43
CA GLU A 236 20.72 0.21 -10.39
C GLU A 236 20.91 1.67 -10.84
N ARG A 237 21.37 1.90 -12.07
CA ARG A 237 21.47 3.27 -12.64
C ARG A 237 20.10 3.94 -12.79
N ALA A 238 19.05 3.19 -13.08
CA ALA A 238 17.69 3.73 -13.15
C ALA A 238 17.19 4.13 -11.76
N VAL A 239 17.46 3.32 -10.72
CA VAL A 239 17.16 3.68 -9.32
C VAL A 239 17.84 4.98 -8.91
N LEU A 240 19.14 5.13 -9.21
CA LEU A 240 19.90 6.35 -8.90
C LEU A 240 19.35 7.61 -9.59
N ARG A 241 18.66 7.45 -10.73
CA ARG A 241 18.02 8.55 -11.47
C ARG A 241 16.54 8.75 -11.09
N GLY A 242 16.00 7.98 -10.15
CA GLY A 242 14.58 8.01 -9.79
C GLY A 242 13.65 7.37 -10.85
N GLU A 243 14.21 6.69 -11.85
CA GLU A 243 13.47 6.04 -12.94
C GLU A 243 12.98 4.65 -12.51
N TYR A 244 12.22 4.58 -11.41
CA TYR A 244 11.85 3.29 -10.79
C TYR A 244 11.09 2.35 -11.73
N ALA A 245 10.27 2.88 -12.65
CA ALA A 245 9.55 2.07 -13.62
C ALA A 245 10.49 1.42 -14.65
N ALA A 246 11.58 2.11 -15.01
CA ALA A 246 12.62 1.53 -15.86
C ALA A 246 13.42 0.47 -15.09
N ALA A 247 13.75 0.73 -13.82
CA ALA A 247 14.42 -0.24 -12.95
C ALA A 247 13.64 -1.57 -12.86
N ASP A 248 12.32 -1.51 -12.62
CA ASP A 248 11.45 -2.70 -12.61
C ASP A 248 11.48 -3.46 -13.94
N ARG A 249 11.51 -2.76 -15.08
CA ARG A 249 11.57 -3.39 -16.41
C ARG A 249 12.88 -4.15 -16.61
N TYR A 250 14.01 -3.56 -16.24
CA TYR A 250 15.30 -4.25 -16.31
C TYR A 250 15.33 -5.48 -15.40
N LEU A 251 14.81 -5.38 -14.17
CA LEU A 251 14.76 -6.51 -13.25
C LEU A 251 13.79 -7.62 -13.73
N ALA A 252 12.71 -7.24 -14.42
CA ALA A 252 11.81 -8.20 -15.06
C ALA A 252 12.47 -8.95 -16.23
N GLN A 253 13.33 -8.28 -17.00
CA GLN A 253 14.13 -8.93 -18.05
C GLN A 253 15.14 -9.92 -17.44
N VAL A 254 15.81 -9.57 -16.34
CA VAL A 254 16.69 -10.51 -15.62
C VAL A 254 15.90 -11.75 -15.18
N ARG A 255 14.70 -11.56 -14.61
CA ARG A 255 13.84 -12.68 -14.18
C ARG A 255 13.40 -13.55 -15.36
N ALA A 256 13.23 -12.99 -16.56
CA ALA A 256 12.88 -13.75 -17.75
C ALA A 256 14.07 -14.59 -18.27
N LEU A 257 15.30 -14.09 -18.11
CA LEU A 257 16.53 -14.81 -18.48
C LEU A 257 16.85 -15.93 -17.49
N ASP A 258 16.86 -15.61 -16.19
CA ASP A 258 17.09 -16.59 -15.14
C ASP A 258 16.33 -16.21 -13.85
N PRO A 259 15.16 -16.84 -13.59
CA PRO A 259 14.40 -16.64 -12.37
C PRO A 259 15.16 -17.00 -11.09
N ALA A 260 16.19 -17.86 -11.18
CA ALA A 260 17.03 -18.29 -10.06
C ALA A 260 18.24 -17.37 -9.84
N THR A 261 18.30 -16.21 -10.50
CA THR A 261 19.31 -15.17 -10.23
C THR A 261 19.22 -14.71 -8.77
N PRO A 262 20.32 -14.73 -8.00
CA PRO A 262 20.33 -14.32 -6.60
C PRO A 262 19.95 -12.85 -6.39
N GLY A 263 19.21 -12.58 -5.30
CA GLY A 263 18.90 -11.21 -4.86
C GLY A 263 17.87 -10.46 -5.71
N LEU A 264 17.13 -11.14 -6.61
CA LEU A 264 16.05 -10.49 -7.38
C LEU A 264 14.92 -9.96 -6.50
N GLY A 265 14.57 -10.67 -5.42
CA GLY A 265 13.52 -10.24 -4.49
C GLY A 265 13.92 -9.01 -3.69
N GLU A 266 15.16 -8.99 -3.19
CA GLU A 266 15.72 -7.87 -2.42
C GLU A 266 15.78 -6.60 -3.28
N ARG A 267 16.33 -6.69 -4.50
CA ARG A 267 16.36 -5.57 -5.46
C ARG A 267 14.96 -5.04 -5.78
N ALA A 268 13.98 -5.93 -5.97
CA ALA A 268 12.60 -5.51 -6.21
C ALA A 268 11.99 -4.78 -5.00
N ALA A 269 12.28 -5.25 -3.79
CA ALA A 269 11.82 -4.61 -2.55
C ALA A 269 12.46 -3.23 -2.36
N GLU A 270 13.75 -3.08 -2.64
CA GLU A 270 14.46 -1.80 -2.60
C GLU A 270 13.88 -0.78 -3.59
N ILE A 271 13.62 -1.20 -4.83
CA ILE A 271 12.99 -0.35 -5.85
C ILE A 271 11.58 0.08 -5.40
N ALA A 272 10.79 -0.86 -4.87
CA ALA A 272 9.44 -0.59 -4.39
C ALA A 272 9.44 0.39 -3.21
N HIS A 273 10.36 0.22 -2.26
CA HIS A 273 10.54 1.13 -1.13
C HIS A 273 10.93 2.54 -1.61
N ALA A 274 11.95 2.65 -2.46
CA ALA A 274 12.40 3.94 -2.99
C ALA A 274 11.28 4.67 -3.75
N ARG A 275 10.49 3.94 -4.55
CA ARG A 275 9.31 4.50 -5.24
C ARG A 275 8.27 5.01 -4.26
N ALA A 276 7.97 4.25 -3.20
CA ALA A 276 7.01 4.66 -2.19
C ALA A 276 7.47 5.92 -1.46
N THR A 277 8.77 6.02 -1.12
CA THR A 277 9.38 7.20 -0.53
C THR A 277 9.24 8.44 -1.43
N GLU A 278 9.54 8.32 -2.73
CA GLU A 278 9.44 9.44 -3.66
C GLU A 278 7.98 9.86 -3.89
N LYS A 279 7.06 8.91 -4.06
CA LYS A 279 5.61 9.18 -4.17
C LYS A 279 5.11 9.94 -2.95
N ARG A 280 5.52 9.52 -1.74
CA ARG A 280 5.19 10.20 -0.49
C ARG A 280 5.72 11.64 -0.50
N ARG A 281 7.00 11.83 -0.84
CA ARG A 281 7.63 13.17 -0.90
C ARG A 281 6.92 14.10 -1.87
N ALA A 282 6.58 13.61 -3.06
CA ALA A 282 5.85 14.39 -4.07
C ALA A 282 4.45 14.78 -3.56
N THR A 283 3.73 13.84 -2.94
CA THR A 283 2.38 14.11 -2.40
C THR A 283 2.41 15.10 -1.23
N LEU A 284 3.39 14.99 -0.33
CA LEU A 284 3.60 15.99 0.72
C LEU A 284 3.92 17.36 0.16
N SER A 285 4.80 17.44 -0.86
CA SER A 285 5.16 18.70 -1.52
C SER A 285 3.93 19.35 -2.18
N GLU A 286 3.04 18.54 -2.79
CA GLU A 286 1.75 19.02 -3.30
C GLU A 286 0.88 19.60 -2.18
N GLY A 287 0.77 18.91 -1.05
CA GLY A 287 -0.03 19.33 0.10
C GLY A 287 0.47 20.64 0.73
N PHE A 288 1.78 20.74 1.00
CA PHE A 288 2.37 21.96 1.54
C PHE A 288 2.32 23.12 0.54
N GLY A 289 2.57 22.88 -0.75
CA GLY A 289 2.43 23.90 -1.78
C GLY A 289 0.99 24.40 -1.93
N ALA A 290 -0.01 23.51 -1.77
CA ALA A 290 -1.42 23.91 -1.72
C ALA A 290 -1.74 24.76 -0.48
N LEU A 291 -1.15 24.46 0.67
CA LEU A 291 -1.29 25.31 1.88
C LEU A 291 -0.74 26.72 1.65
N GLU A 292 0.45 26.84 1.07
CA GLU A 292 1.08 28.14 0.79
C GLU A 292 0.21 29.00 -0.14
N ARG A 293 -0.52 28.38 -1.08
CA ARG A 293 -1.45 29.08 -1.98
C ARG A 293 -2.85 29.31 -1.41
N GLY A 294 -3.12 28.89 -0.16
CA GLY A 294 -4.45 28.97 0.44
C GLY A 294 -5.46 27.98 -0.14
N GLU A 295 -5.02 26.98 -0.91
CA GLU A 295 -5.87 25.94 -1.52
C GLU A 295 -6.16 24.82 -0.51
N HIS A 296 -6.86 25.15 0.58
CA HIS A 296 -6.96 24.26 1.75
C HIS A 296 -7.57 22.89 1.45
N ASP A 297 -8.59 22.82 0.60
CA ASP A 297 -9.21 21.53 0.24
C ASP A 297 -8.29 20.64 -0.59
N LYS A 298 -7.45 21.24 -1.46
CA LYS A 298 -6.41 20.49 -2.19
C LYS A 298 -5.35 19.97 -1.22
N ALA A 299 -4.94 20.80 -0.25
CA ALA A 299 -3.99 20.39 0.79
C ALA A 299 -4.52 19.22 1.63
N LEU A 300 -5.77 19.29 2.09
CA LEU A 300 -6.44 18.20 2.81
C LEU A 300 -6.41 16.89 2.00
N GLY A 301 -6.84 16.95 0.74
CA GLY A 301 -6.83 15.77 -0.13
C GLY A 301 -5.44 15.18 -0.39
N ALA A 302 -4.39 16.01 -0.41
CA ALA A 302 -3.01 15.53 -0.52
C ALA A 302 -2.55 14.79 0.75
N PHE A 303 -2.76 15.37 1.94
CA PHE A 303 -2.39 14.73 3.20
C PHE A 303 -3.20 13.46 3.49
N GLU A 304 -4.49 13.44 3.13
CA GLU A 304 -5.33 12.24 3.23
C GLU A 304 -4.81 11.10 2.34
N ARG A 305 -4.27 11.40 1.15
CA ARG A 305 -3.62 10.38 0.31
C ARG A 305 -2.36 9.82 0.95
N VAL A 306 -1.54 10.65 1.60
CA VAL A 306 -0.38 10.18 2.37
C VAL A 306 -0.84 9.23 3.48
N LEU A 307 -1.87 9.62 4.24
CA LEU A 307 -2.38 8.85 5.37
C LEU A 307 -3.14 7.59 4.97
N LYS A 308 -3.69 7.55 3.75
CA LYS A 308 -4.26 6.32 3.19
C LYS A 308 -3.19 5.25 2.95
N ASP A 309 -2.01 5.65 2.50
CA ASP A 309 -0.87 4.76 2.27
C ASP A 309 -0.15 4.41 3.59
N ASN A 310 -0.03 5.37 4.51
CA ASN A 310 0.55 5.18 5.85
C ASN A 310 -0.24 5.97 6.92
N PRO A 311 -1.17 5.34 7.67
CA PRO A 311 -1.99 6.04 8.66
C PRO A 311 -1.23 6.68 9.81
N ALA A 312 0.00 6.24 10.09
CA ALA A 312 0.85 6.75 11.17
C ALA A 312 1.89 7.77 10.67
N ASP A 313 1.72 8.29 9.46
CA ASP A 313 2.66 9.22 8.86
C ASP A 313 2.73 10.56 9.61
N PRO A 314 3.87 10.94 10.22
CA PRO A 314 3.94 12.13 11.06
C PRO A 314 3.73 13.43 10.26
N ASP A 315 4.33 13.53 9.06
CA ASP A 315 4.19 14.72 8.21
C ASP A 315 2.77 14.83 7.64
N GLY A 316 2.17 13.69 7.27
CA GLY A 316 0.78 13.63 6.83
C GLY A 316 -0.20 14.07 7.92
N LEU A 317 -0.03 13.58 9.16
CA LEU A 317 -0.87 13.96 10.30
C LEU A 317 -0.72 15.45 10.64
N ALA A 318 0.51 15.95 10.73
CA ALA A 318 0.79 17.36 11.01
C ALA A 318 0.23 18.28 9.91
N GLY A 319 0.47 17.92 8.64
CA GLY A 319 -0.05 18.66 7.49
C GLY A 319 -1.58 18.70 7.47
N LEU A 320 -2.24 17.57 7.77
CA LEU A 320 -3.70 17.51 7.86
C LEU A 320 -4.26 18.44 8.95
N GLN A 321 -3.64 18.45 10.13
CA GLN A 321 -4.03 19.35 11.22
C GLN A 321 -3.86 20.81 10.79
N GLN A 322 -2.70 21.16 10.22
CA GLN A 322 -2.42 22.51 9.75
C GLN A 322 -3.42 22.97 8.68
N ALA A 323 -3.75 22.08 7.74
CA ALA A 323 -4.74 22.36 6.69
C ALA A 323 -6.15 22.60 7.23
N ARG A 324 -6.58 21.80 8.21
CA ARG A 324 -7.88 21.99 8.89
C ARG A 324 -7.93 23.33 9.61
N GLN A 325 -6.87 23.66 10.35
CA GLN A 325 -6.79 24.93 11.06
C GLN A 325 -6.79 26.13 10.09
N ALA A 326 -6.01 26.06 9.02
CA ALA A 326 -5.97 27.11 8.00
C ALA A 326 -7.34 27.31 7.34
N ARG A 327 -8.04 26.21 6.98
CA ARG A 327 -9.38 26.26 6.42
C ARG A 327 -10.38 26.91 7.37
N LEU A 328 -10.34 26.55 8.66
CA LEU A 328 -11.20 27.12 9.69
C LEU A 328 -10.97 28.62 9.83
N LEU A 329 -9.71 29.05 9.95
CA LEU A 329 -9.36 30.47 10.05
C LEU A 329 -9.80 31.27 8.81
N ALA A 330 -9.61 30.71 7.61
CA ALA A 330 -10.08 31.34 6.37
C ALA A 330 -11.61 31.43 6.30
N GLN A 331 -12.33 30.44 6.84
CA GLN A 331 -13.80 30.50 6.95
C GLN A 331 -14.24 31.59 7.93
N ILE A 332 -13.59 31.69 9.09
CA ILE A 332 -13.87 32.73 10.09
C ILE A 332 -13.61 34.12 9.50
N ASP A 333 -12.51 34.32 8.77
CA ASP A 333 -12.19 35.60 8.12
C ASP A 333 -13.24 35.99 7.06
N ARG A 334 -13.69 35.03 6.23
CA ARG A 334 -14.77 35.28 5.26
C ARG A 334 -16.08 35.67 5.94
N LEU A 335 -16.47 34.95 7.00
CA LEU A 335 -17.69 35.26 7.76
C LEU A 335 -17.59 36.60 8.48
N ARG A 336 -16.41 36.97 9.00
CA ARG A 336 -16.18 38.30 9.57
C ARG A 336 -16.45 39.39 8.54
N LYS A 337 -15.84 39.31 7.36
CA LYS A 337 -16.03 40.28 6.27
C LYS A 337 -17.49 40.36 5.83
N LEU A 338 -18.19 39.22 5.81
CA LEU A 338 -19.62 39.17 5.50
C LEU A 338 -20.45 39.90 6.58
N ALA A 339 -20.18 39.67 7.86
CA ALA A 339 -20.87 40.37 8.94
C ALA A 339 -20.62 41.87 8.90
N GLU A 340 -19.37 42.30 8.69
CA GLU A 340 -19.01 43.72 8.55
C GLU A 340 -19.71 44.37 7.34
N GLN A 341 -19.82 43.65 6.22
CA GLN A 341 -20.58 44.11 5.05
C GLN A 341 -22.07 44.25 5.38
N GLN A 342 -22.69 43.23 5.98
CA GLN A 342 -24.11 43.24 6.36
C GLN A 342 -24.41 44.39 7.33
N GLU A 343 -23.51 44.67 8.28
CA GLU A 343 -23.62 45.85 9.15
C GLU A 343 -23.59 47.16 8.36
N SER A 344 -22.69 47.29 7.38
CA SER A 344 -22.60 48.50 6.54
C SER A 344 -23.83 48.70 5.65
N GLU A 345 -24.50 47.61 5.28
CA GLU A 345 -25.73 47.60 4.47
C GLU A 345 -27.00 47.70 5.35
N SER A 346 -26.86 47.84 6.67
CA SER A 346 -27.96 47.86 7.65
C SER A 346 -28.82 46.58 7.68
N GLU A 347 -28.25 45.45 7.25
CA GLU A 347 -28.87 44.13 7.26
C GLU A 347 -28.69 43.45 8.63
N TRP A 348 -29.26 44.06 9.68
CA TRP A 348 -28.97 43.73 11.09
C TRP A 348 -29.28 42.28 11.47
N THR A 349 -30.41 41.75 11.02
CA THR A 349 -30.83 40.37 11.31
C THR A 349 -29.92 39.35 10.62
N ALA A 350 -29.46 39.65 9.41
CA ALA A 350 -28.50 38.83 8.69
C ALA A 350 -27.11 38.87 9.35
N ALA A 351 -26.64 40.05 9.78
CA ALA A 351 -25.40 40.20 10.53
C ALA A 351 -25.41 39.40 11.85
N LEU A 352 -26.53 39.45 12.59
CA LEU A 352 -26.72 38.66 13.81
C LEU A 352 -26.59 37.15 13.54
N ALA A 353 -27.24 36.66 12.49
CA ALA A 353 -27.16 35.25 12.08
C ALA A 353 -25.73 34.84 11.65
N THR A 354 -24.99 35.74 10.98
CA THR A 354 -23.58 35.51 10.63
C THR A 354 -22.70 35.44 11.88
N TYR A 355 -22.90 36.32 12.87
CA TYR A 355 -22.17 36.24 14.15
C TYR A 355 -22.48 34.96 14.92
N ASP A 356 -23.74 34.53 14.93
CA ASP A 356 -24.12 33.24 15.51
C ASP A 356 -23.43 32.07 14.82
N THR A 357 -23.33 32.11 13.50
CA THR A 357 -22.59 31.11 12.71
C THR A 357 -21.10 31.08 13.10
N VAL A 358 -20.46 32.24 13.26
CA VAL A 358 -19.06 32.34 13.70
C VAL A 358 -18.89 31.79 15.12
N LEU A 359 -19.77 32.12 16.05
CA LEU A 359 -19.73 31.61 17.43
C LEU A 359 -20.01 30.10 17.50
N GLY A 360 -20.73 29.55 16.52
CA GLY A 360 -20.88 28.11 16.34
C GLY A 360 -19.57 27.43 15.90
N LEU A 361 -18.67 28.13 15.22
CA LEU A 361 -17.34 27.63 14.86
C LEU A 361 -16.35 27.72 16.03
N ASP A 362 -16.32 28.87 16.71
CA ASP A 362 -15.52 29.07 17.92
C ASP A 362 -16.21 30.10 18.84
N PRO A 363 -16.77 29.64 19.98
CA PRO A 363 -17.47 30.51 20.91
C PRO A 363 -16.57 31.56 21.57
N SER A 364 -15.23 31.41 21.56
CA SER A 364 -14.28 32.29 22.25
C SER A 364 -13.95 33.58 21.50
N LEU A 365 -14.36 33.68 20.23
CA LEU A 365 -14.02 34.80 19.35
C LEU A 365 -14.66 36.12 19.80
N ARG A 366 -13.83 36.99 20.40
CA ARG A 366 -14.28 38.28 20.96
C ARG A 366 -15.00 39.17 19.94
N PHE A 367 -14.49 39.29 18.71
CA PHE A 367 -15.12 40.12 17.69
C PHE A 367 -16.56 39.69 17.39
N ALA A 368 -16.86 38.39 17.43
CA ALA A 368 -18.18 37.86 17.16
C ALA A 368 -19.11 38.03 18.36
N ARG A 369 -18.60 37.90 19.59
CA ARG A 369 -19.36 38.19 20.82
C ARG A 369 -19.75 39.66 20.89
N ASP A 370 -18.77 40.55 20.70
CA ASP A 370 -18.96 41.99 20.74
C ASP A 370 -19.88 42.44 19.59
N GLY A 371 -19.69 41.87 18.39
CA GLY A 371 -20.56 42.05 17.24
C GLY A 371 -22.01 41.67 17.52
N LYS A 372 -22.24 40.44 18.00
CA LYS A 372 -23.58 39.97 18.39
C LYS A 372 -24.24 40.88 19.42
N ALA A 373 -23.53 41.27 20.48
CA ALA A 373 -24.07 42.12 21.52
C ALA A 373 -24.48 43.50 20.98
N ARG A 374 -23.62 44.13 20.18
CA ARG A 374 -23.89 45.41 19.53
C ARG A 374 -25.12 45.34 18.61
N ILE A 375 -25.19 44.32 17.76
CA ILE A 375 -26.28 44.16 16.79
C ILE A 375 -27.60 43.80 17.47
N THR A 376 -27.56 42.99 18.53
CA THR A 376 -28.75 42.68 19.33
C THR A 376 -29.32 43.96 19.96
N ALA A 377 -28.48 44.78 20.59
CA ALA A 377 -28.91 46.06 21.17
C ALA A 377 -29.52 46.98 20.11
N ARG A 378 -28.91 47.05 18.92
CA ARG A 378 -29.42 47.87 17.81
C ARG A 378 -30.77 47.39 17.28
N ILE A 379 -30.99 46.08 17.14
CA ILE A 379 -32.29 45.53 16.72
C ILE A 379 -33.37 45.92 17.73
N VAL A 380 -33.10 45.75 19.04
CA VAL A 380 -34.04 46.14 20.11
C VAL A 380 -34.36 47.63 20.06
N LEU A 381 -33.36 48.48 19.83
CA LEU A 381 -33.54 49.92 19.70
C LEU A 381 -34.43 50.29 18.50
N ILE A 382 -34.15 49.71 17.33
CA ILE A 382 -34.95 49.89 16.10
C ILE A 382 -36.40 49.46 16.32
N GLU A 383 -36.64 48.29 16.89
CA GLU A 383 -37.98 47.77 17.19
C GLU A 383 -38.72 48.66 18.19
N SER A 384 -38.00 49.19 19.19
CA SER A 384 -38.57 50.09 20.20
C SER A 384 -39.01 51.42 19.61
N MET A 385 -38.23 52.00 18.69
CA MET A 385 -38.65 53.20 17.96
C MET A 385 -39.82 52.90 17.02
N GLN A 386 -39.73 51.80 16.26
CA GLN A 386 -40.77 51.42 15.31
C GLN A 386 -42.13 51.24 15.98
N ARG A 387 -42.18 50.70 17.21
CA ARG A 387 -43.43 50.58 17.98
C ARG A 387 -44.16 51.92 18.17
N PHE A 388 -43.44 53.00 18.47
CA PHE A 388 -44.05 54.33 18.64
C PHE A 388 -44.36 55.01 17.31
N ILE A 389 -43.60 54.71 16.26
CA ILE A 389 -43.85 55.19 14.90
C ILE A 389 -45.13 54.55 14.34
N ASP A 390 -45.32 53.25 14.56
CA ASP A 390 -46.48 52.48 14.09
C ASP A 390 -47.76 52.80 14.88
N ASP A 391 -47.66 53.08 16.18
CA ASP A 391 -48.78 53.49 17.03
C ASP A 391 -48.49 54.76 17.85
N PRO A 392 -48.61 55.95 17.22
CA PRO A 392 -48.46 57.24 17.89
C PRO A 392 -49.39 57.46 19.08
N GLY A 393 -50.53 56.76 19.12
CA GLY A 393 -51.53 56.90 20.18
C GLY A 393 -51.02 56.46 21.55
N LEU A 394 -49.97 55.65 21.60
CA LEU A 394 -49.29 55.26 22.84
C LEU A 394 -48.72 56.47 23.60
N LEU A 395 -48.28 57.50 22.88
CA LEU A 395 -47.66 58.71 23.45
C LEU A 395 -48.63 59.60 24.25
N SER A 396 -49.92 59.26 24.26
CA SER A 396 -50.94 59.94 25.08
C SER A 396 -50.90 59.52 26.55
N ASP A 397 -50.26 58.39 26.84
CA ASP A 397 -50.02 57.85 28.17
C ASP A 397 -48.68 58.37 28.71
N ASP A 398 -48.64 58.79 29.98
CA ASP A 398 -47.45 59.45 30.54
C ASP A 398 -46.24 58.50 30.68
N ASP A 399 -46.46 57.21 30.99
CA ASP A 399 -45.38 56.23 31.13
C ASP A 399 -44.80 55.87 29.75
N GLU A 400 -45.65 55.66 28.74
CA GLU A 400 -45.21 55.40 27.37
C GLU A 400 -44.55 56.63 26.74
N PHE A 401 -45.01 57.85 27.05
CA PHE A 401 -44.35 59.08 26.63
C PHE A 401 -42.96 59.23 27.26
N ALA A 402 -42.82 58.93 28.55
CA ALA A 402 -41.52 58.91 29.22
C ALA A 402 -40.57 57.88 28.58
N ARG A 403 -41.05 56.66 28.31
CA ARG A 403 -40.29 55.62 27.62
C ARG A 403 -39.88 56.01 26.20
N ALA A 404 -40.77 56.62 25.43
CA ALA A 404 -40.43 57.10 24.08
C ALA A 404 -39.32 58.15 24.12
N ARG A 405 -39.30 59.02 25.13
CA ARG A 405 -38.21 59.99 25.34
C ARG A 405 -36.90 59.32 25.71
N GLU A 406 -36.92 58.26 26.52
CA GLU A 406 -35.73 57.47 26.85
C GLU A 406 -35.16 56.77 25.61
N VAL A 407 -36.01 56.10 24.83
CA VAL A 407 -35.62 55.45 23.55
C VAL A 407 -35.06 56.48 22.57
N LEU A 408 -35.69 57.64 22.43
CA LEU A 408 -35.20 58.72 21.58
C LEU A 408 -33.84 59.25 22.05
N ALA A 409 -33.62 59.36 23.37
CA ALA A 409 -32.35 59.80 23.93
C ALA A 409 -31.23 58.75 23.70
N GLU A 410 -31.54 57.47 23.90
CA GLU A 410 -30.62 56.36 23.61
C GLU A 410 -30.24 56.32 22.13
N ALA A 411 -31.23 56.39 21.23
CA ALA A 411 -30.99 56.41 19.80
C ALA A 411 -30.23 57.65 19.31
N SER A 412 -30.49 58.82 19.91
CA SER A 412 -29.74 60.05 19.58
C SER A 412 -28.29 60.02 20.06
N ALA A 413 -27.97 59.22 21.09
CA ALA A 413 -26.61 59.04 21.57
C ALA A 413 -25.78 58.10 20.69
N ASP A 414 -26.41 57.34 19.80
CA ASP A 414 -25.76 56.43 18.88
C ASP A 414 -25.25 57.17 17.63
N ALA A 415 -24.00 57.62 17.69
CA ALA A 415 -23.37 58.41 16.64
C ALA A 415 -23.10 57.65 15.32
N ALA A 416 -23.33 56.34 15.28
CA ALA A 416 -23.10 55.49 14.10
C ALA A 416 -24.42 55.02 13.49
N ALA A 417 -25.38 55.94 13.32
CA ALA A 417 -26.68 55.63 12.72
C ALA A 417 -26.56 55.45 11.20
N GLY A 418 -27.08 54.34 10.68
CA GLY A 418 -27.29 54.19 9.24
C GLY A 418 -28.50 55.01 8.77
N PRO A 419 -28.68 55.23 7.46
CA PRO A 419 -29.75 56.11 6.93
C PRO A 419 -31.18 55.72 7.38
N LEU A 420 -31.43 54.41 7.53
CA LEU A 420 -32.70 53.91 8.03
C LEU A 420 -32.94 54.32 9.49
N LEU A 421 -31.91 54.22 10.32
CA LEU A 421 -31.97 54.59 11.73
C LEU A 421 -32.16 56.10 11.89
N GLU A 422 -31.49 56.91 11.06
CA GLU A 422 -31.65 58.36 11.03
C GLU A 422 -33.11 58.76 10.70
N THR A 423 -33.72 58.09 9.72
CA THR A 423 -35.12 58.36 9.34
C THR A 423 -36.08 58.05 10.49
N GLN A 424 -35.95 56.88 11.11
CA GLN A 424 -36.77 56.49 12.27
C GLN A 424 -36.57 57.42 13.46
N LEU A 425 -35.34 57.88 13.67
CA LEU A 425 -35.00 58.83 14.73
C LEU A 425 -35.73 60.16 14.53
N ASP A 426 -35.74 60.69 13.30
CA ASP A 426 -36.42 61.93 12.96
C ASP A 426 -37.94 61.80 13.08
N ASP A 427 -38.52 60.68 12.63
CA ASP A 427 -39.94 60.39 12.75
C ASP A 427 -40.38 60.33 14.22
N LEU A 428 -39.65 59.59 15.06
CA LEU A 428 -39.93 59.50 16.49
C LEU A 428 -39.76 60.85 17.19
N ARG A 429 -38.72 61.61 16.84
CA ARG A 429 -38.50 62.96 17.40
C ARG A 429 -39.71 63.85 17.12
N GLY A 430 -40.19 63.88 15.88
CA GLY A 430 -41.37 64.66 15.51
C GLY A 430 -42.64 64.23 16.24
N LEU A 431 -42.83 62.92 16.47
CA LEU A 431 -43.95 62.39 17.24
C LEU A 431 -43.88 62.82 18.72
N VAL A 432 -42.72 62.65 19.35
CA VAL A 432 -42.49 63.05 20.75
C VAL A 432 -42.68 64.56 20.93
N GLU A 433 -42.19 65.38 20.00
CA GLU A 433 -42.37 66.84 20.04
C GLU A 433 -43.85 67.23 19.97
N ARG A 434 -44.62 66.67 19.03
CA ARG A 434 -46.07 66.93 18.92
C ARG A 434 -46.83 66.48 20.18
N SER A 435 -46.53 65.30 20.71
CA SER A 435 -47.17 64.77 21.92
C SER A 435 -46.72 65.45 23.22
N SER A 436 -45.66 66.26 23.17
CA SER A 436 -45.16 67.02 24.33
C SER A 436 -46.03 68.22 24.69
N VAL A 437 -46.85 68.72 23.77
CA VAL A 437 -47.68 69.92 23.93
C VAL A 437 -49.13 69.51 24.23
N PRO A 438 -49.63 69.68 25.48
CA PRO A 438 -51.01 69.36 25.80
C PRO A 438 -52.01 70.22 25.02
N VAL A 439 -53.08 69.58 24.54
CA VAL A 439 -54.19 70.22 23.82
C VAL A 439 -55.47 70.18 24.67
N PRO A 440 -56.36 71.19 24.54
CA PRO A 440 -57.59 71.23 25.32
C PRO A 440 -58.61 70.19 24.80
N LEU A 441 -59.11 69.35 25.69
CA LEU A 441 -60.30 68.53 25.52
C LEU A 441 -61.46 69.19 26.28
N VAL A 442 -62.49 69.57 25.54
CA VAL A 442 -63.72 70.12 26.11
C VAL A 442 -64.79 69.03 26.10
N ILE A 443 -65.35 68.73 27.27
CA ILE A 443 -66.46 67.79 27.42
C ILE A 443 -67.69 68.56 27.91
N ALA A 444 -68.81 68.40 27.23
CA ALA A 444 -70.14 68.81 27.67
C ALA A 444 -70.92 67.61 28.22
N SER A 445 -71.71 67.84 29.27
CA SER A 445 -72.57 66.82 29.87
C SER A 445 -73.81 67.47 30.51
N ASP A 446 -74.56 66.75 31.34
CA ASP A 446 -75.85 67.16 31.92
C ASP A 446 -75.82 67.43 33.43
N ASN A 447 -74.64 67.40 34.05
CA ASN A 447 -74.44 67.48 35.51
C ASN A 447 -75.06 66.32 36.32
N GLU A 448 -75.53 65.26 35.66
CA GLU A 448 -76.09 64.05 36.27
C GLU A 448 -75.29 62.79 35.90
N THR A 449 -74.64 62.78 34.74
CA THR A 449 -73.77 61.71 34.26
C THR A 449 -72.37 61.83 34.87
N GLU A 450 -71.91 60.78 35.56
CA GLU A 450 -70.55 60.70 36.10
C GLU A 450 -69.56 60.38 34.97
N ILE A 451 -68.63 61.30 34.71
CA ILE A 451 -67.64 61.16 33.64
C ILE A 451 -66.32 60.61 34.19
N ARG A 452 -65.78 59.60 33.51
CA ARG A 452 -64.44 59.04 33.73
C ARG A 452 -63.69 58.97 32.41
N ILE A 453 -62.43 59.39 32.39
CA ILE A 453 -61.55 59.22 31.23
C ILE A 453 -60.57 58.09 31.55
N GLN A 454 -60.52 57.07 30.69
CA GLN A 454 -59.58 55.97 30.81
C GLN A 454 -58.13 56.53 30.79
N LYS A 455 -57.26 56.04 31.68
CA LYS A 455 -55.89 56.52 31.98
C LYS A 455 -55.79 57.80 32.83
N ILE A 456 -56.80 58.67 32.86
CA ILE A 456 -56.79 59.90 33.68
C ILE A 456 -57.47 59.68 35.03
N GLY A 457 -58.63 59.02 35.03
CA GLY A 457 -59.44 58.77 36.22
C GLY A 457 -60.82 59.39 36.17
N THR A 458 -61.51 59.39 37.32
CA THR A 458 -62.86 59.98 37.45
C THR A 458 -62.76 61.49 37.46
N ILE A 459 -63.54 62.15 36.61
CA ILE A 459 -63.62 63.61 36.50
C ILE A 459 -64.80 64.14 37.33
N GLY A 460 -65.91 63.40 37.39
CA GLY A 460 -67.12 63.74 38.15
C GLY A 460 -68.27 64.22 37.26
N THR A 461 -69.23 64.94 37.83
CA THR A 461 -70.40 65.50 37.13
C THR A 461 -70.20 66.99 36.84
N PHE A 462 -70.63 67.44 35.66
CA PHE A 462 -70.54 68.84 35.23
C PHE A 462 -71.44 69.13 34.02
N LEU A 463 -71.66 70.41 33.70
CA LEU A 463 -72.27 70.82 32.42
C LEU A 463 -71.22 70.98 31.31
N ARG A 464 -70.05 71.52 31.67
CA ARG A 464 -68.91 71.71 30.77
C ARG A 464 -67.62 71.63 31.57
N HIS A 465 -66.64 70.88 31.08
CA HIS A 465 -65.32 70.78 31.67
C HIS A 465 -64.24 70.81 30.59
N GLU A 466 -63.12 71.48 30.87
CA GLU A 466 -61.98 71.56 29.97
C GLU A 466 -60.76 70.97 30.67
N LEU A 467 -60.11 70.00 30.02
CA LEU A 467 -58.91 69.33 30.49
C LEU A 467 -57.81 69.52 29.45
N LYS A 468 -56.56 69.69 29.88
CA LYS A 468 -55.42 69.68 28.97
C LYS A 468 -54.79 68.31 29.00
N LEU A 469 -54.88 67.59 27.88
CA LEU A 469 -54.37 66.23 27.75
C LEU A 469 -53.37 66.20 26.59
N ARG A 470 -52.47 65.22 26.60
CA ARG A 470 -51.55 65.01 25.46
C ARG A 470 -52.37 64.61 24.24
N PRO A 471 -51.93 64.93 23.01
CA PRO A 471 -52.54 64.36 21.82
C PRO A 471 -52.53 62.83 21.84
N GLY A 472 -53.63 62.21 21.37
CA GLY A 472 -53.74 60.77 21.17
C GLY A 472 -55.05 60.17 21.66
N ARG A 473 -55.07 58.85 21.88
CA ARG A 473 -56.32 58.10 22.05
C ARG A 473 -56.81 58.12 23.50
N TYR A 474 -58.05 58.55 23.70
CA TYR A 474 -58.74 58.53 24.98
C TYR A 474 -60.08 57.83 24.87
N THR A 475 -60.46 57.12 25.92
CA THR A 475 -61.81 56.58 26.07
C THR A 475 -62.49 57.36 27.18
N ILE A 476 -63.61 58.00 26.86
CA ILE A 476 -64.46 58.69 27.82
C ILE A 476 -65.64 57.78 28.13
N VAL A 477 -65.92 57.58 29.41
CA VAL A 477 -67.04 56.76 29.89
C VAL A 477 -67.95 57.64 30.75
N GLY A 478 -69.21 57.73 30.36
CA GLY A 478 -70.29 58.29 31.17
C GLY A 478 -71.08 57.17 31.84
N SER A 479 -71.31 57.30 33.15
CA SER A 479 -72.10 56.35 33.95
C SER A 479 -73.17 57.09 34.74
N ARG A 480 -74.37 56.52 34.82
CA ARG A 480 -75.48 57.11 35.58
C ARG A 480 -76.42 56.02 36.06
N ASP A 481 -76.75 56.03 37.35
CA ASP A 481 -77.67 55.06 37.96
C ASP A 481 -79.03 55.04 37.25
N GLY A 482 -79.45 53.85 36.80
CA GLY A 482 -80.71 53.65 36.08
C GLY A 482 -80.65 53.93 34.58
N TYR A 483 -79.48 54.24 34.01
CA TYR A 483 -79.28 54.51 32.58
C TYR A 483 -78.13 53.67 32.02
N ARG A 484 -78.15 53.42 30.70
CA ARG A 484 -77.08 52.73 29.98
C ARG A 484 -75.85 53.63 29.88
N ASP A 485 -74.69 53.08 30.22
CA ASP A 485 -73.40 53.76 30.10
C ASP A 485 -73.07 54.15 28.66
N VAL A 486 -72.44 55.32 28.49
CA VAL A 486 -71.91 55.79 27.22
C VAL A 486 -70.39 55.62 27.23
N ARG A 487 -69.85 54.98 26.19
CA ARG A 487 -68.40 54.86 25.97
C ARG A 487 -68.07 55.47 24.62
N ASP A 488 -67.21 56.47 24.61
CA ASP A 488 -66.76 57.15 23.40
C ASP A 488 -65.23 57.11 23.30
N GLU A 489 -64.72 56.70 22.15
CA GLU A 489 -63.28 56.60 21.87
C GLU A 489 -62.88 57.71 20.91
N ILE A 490 -62.03 58.61 21.39
CA ILE A 490 -61.59 59.80 20.64
C ILE A 490 -60.10 59.76 20.37
N ILE A 491 -59.68 60.40 19.28
CA ILE A 491 -58.29 60.73 19.00
C ILE A 491 -58.15 62.24 19.14
N LEU A 492 -57.61 62.66 20.28
CA LEU A 492 -57.44 64.05 20.62
C LEU A 492 -56.25 64.65 19.85
N GLU A 493 -56.51 65.68 19.05
CA GLU A 493 -55.50 66.42 18.28
C GLU A 493 -55.67 67.93 18.49
N ALA A 494 -54.77 68.73 17.93
CA ALA A 494 -54.89 70.19 18.00
C ALA A 494 -56.17 70.65 17.27
N GLY A 495 -57.00 71.44 17.96
CA GLY A 495 -58.28 71.92 17.40
C GLY A 495 -59.43 70.91 17.49
N PHE A 496 -59.33 69.91 18.37
CA PHE A 496 -60.38 68.93 18.57
C PHE A 496 -61.70 69.57 19.03
N GLU A 497 -62.81 69.16 18.41
CA GLU A 497 -64.13 69.69 18.71
C GLU A 497 -64.64 69.23 20.09
N PRO A 498 -65.48 70.02 20.77
CA PRO A 498 -66.10 69.61 22.03
C PRO A 498 -66.90 68.31 21.90
N VAL A 499 -66.74 67.40 22.85
CA VAL A 499 -67.47 66.13 22.91
C VAL A 499 -68.64 66.26 23.87
N ASP A 500 -69.78 65.66 23.53
CA ASP A 500 -70.96 65.61 24.40
C ASP A 500 -71.18 64.18 24.91
N ILE A 501 -71.10 63.98 26.23
CA ILE A 501 -71.21 62.67 26.86
C ILE A 501 -72.31 62.72 27.92
N ARG A 502 -73.44 62.06 27.66
CA ARG A 502 -74.64 62.04 28.52
C ARG A 502 -75.35 60.69 28.47
N CYS A 503 -75.66 60.11 29.63
CA CYS A 503 -76.45 58.88 29.70
C CYS A 503 -77.95 59.22 29.56
N THR A 504 -78.52 59.01 28.37
CA THR A 504 -79.90 59.41 28.04
C THR A 504 -80.88 58.25 27.88
N GLU A 505 -80.39 57.00 27.80
CA GLU A 505 -81.21 55.80 27.63
C GLU A 505 -81.41 55.10 28.99
N PRO A 506 -82.64 55.04 29.54
CA PRO A 506 -82.91 54.34 30.80
C PRO A 506 -82.81 52.80 30.62
N ILE A 507 -82.44 52.08 31.68
CA ILE A 507 -82.32 50.61 31.71
C ILE A 507 -83.65 49.94 32.04
#